data_AF-A0A7W8NUI9-F1
#
_entry.id   AF-A0A7W8NUI9-F1
#
_cell.length_a   1.000
_cell.length_b   1.000
_cell.length_c   1.000
_cell.angle_alpha   90.00
_cell.angle_beta   90.00
_cell.angle_gamma   90.00
#
_symmetry.space_group_name_H-M   'P 1'
#
loop_
_entity.id
_entity.type
_entity.pdbx_description
1 polymer ?
#
loop_
_entity_poly.entity_id
_entity_poly.type
_entity_poly.pdbx_seq_one_letter_code
_entity_poly.pdbx_strand_id
1 'polypeptide(L)'
;MNAPALHVPPSIHVLERGWLSSNNVLLFGRDEVALIDSGYVSHAEQTLALVRHVLRQRGRDKLDLLLNTHLHSDHCGGNAALQAAYGCRTAIPAAEAQKVGAWDEDALSYRATGQRCARFGFNDTVRAGDMLRLGDLDWQALAAPGHDPHSLVFYCAPEGILISADALWRNGFGIIFPELDGESGFAEARATLELIRTLEVKLVIPGHGAPFSEVDDALEKAFSRLDYLQADPLRNAQNGIKVLVKFLLLERQRIALADLPAMMCEIPLLRIANERFMHMDDDALAHWVAAQLERAGAARNDGMFLLDA
;
A
#
# COMPACT_ATOMS: atom_id res chain seq x y z
N MET A 1 -6.12 -31.54 -1.52
CA MET A 1 -5.82 -31.33 -0.09
C MET A 1 -6.34 -29.96 0.26
N ASN A 2 -7.25 -29.84 1.23
CA ASN A 2 -7.70 -28.52 1.68
C ASN A 2 -6.51 -27.83 2.34
N ALA A 3 -6.18 -26.62 1.88
CA ALA A 3 -5.18 -25.80 2.57
C ALA A 3 -5.57 -25.68 4.05
N PRO A 4 -4.63 -25.80 5.00
CA PRO A 4 -4.93 -25.58 6.40
C PRO A 4 -5.58 -24.19 6.56
N ALA A 5 -6.64 -24.11 7.36
CA ALA A 5 -7.29 -22.83 7.63
C ALA A 5 -6.27 -21.87 8.27
N LEU A 6 -6.12 -20.67 7.70
CA LEU A 6 -5.26 -19.62 8.23
C LEU A 6 -5.68 -19.31 9.68
N HIS A 7 -4.76 -19.50 10.62
CA HIS A 7 -5.01 -19.19 12.02
C HIS A 7 -4.63 -17.74 12.31
N VAL A 8 -5.63 -16.87 12.31
CA VAL A 8 -5.50 -15.47 12.75
C VAL A 8 -5.95 -15.40 14.21
N PRO A 9 -5.14 -14.86 15.15
CA PRO A 9 -5.52 -14.74 16.54
C PRO A 9 -6.86 -14.00 16.71
N PRO A 10 -7.70 -14.37 17.69
CA PRO A 10 -8.98 -13.71 17.89
C PRO A 10 -8.87 -12.20 18.12
N SER A 11 -7.76 -11.70 18.66
CA SER A 11 -7.51 -10.27 18.84
C SER A 11 -7.29 -9.51 17.53
N ILE A 12 -7.07 -10.19 16.41
CA ILE A 12 -6.85 -9.58 15.09
C ILE A 12 -8.09 -9.76 14.23
N HIS A 13 -8.46 -8.73 13.48
CA HIS A 13 -9.48 -8.80 12.44
C HIS A 13 -8.97 -8.08 11.19
N VAL A 14 -8.86 -8.81 10.08
CA VAL A 14 -8.40 -8.27 8.80
C VAL A 14 -9.61 -7.96 7.94
N LEU A 15 -9.77 -6.69 7.58
CA LEU A 15 -10.67 -6.28 6.52
C LEU A 15 -9.91 -6.36 5.21
N GLU A 16 -10.04 -7.49 4.50
CA GLU A 16 -9.49 -7.63 3.16
C GLU A 16 -10.18 -6.64 2.21
N ARG A 17 -9.38 -5.82 1.51
CA ARG A 17 -9.85 -4.79 0.58
C ARG A 17 -9.47 -5.16 -0.85
N GLY A 18 -10.11 -4.50 -1.82
CA GLY A 18 -9.69 -4.56 -3.22
C GLY A 18 -8.50 -3.65 -3.47
N TRP A 19 -7.84 -3.81 -4.63
CA TRP A 19 -6.56 -3.17 -4.97
C TRP A 19 -6.51 -1.63 -4.96
N LEU A 20 -7.64 -0.93 -4.86
CA LEU A 20 -7.65 0.54 -4.69
C LEU A 20 -7.32 0.94 -3.24
N SER A 21 -7.51 0.05 -2.27
CA SER A 21 -7.33 0.36 -0.85
C SER A 21 -6.55 -0.75 -0.18
N SER A 22 -5.57 -0.38 0.64
CA SER A 22 -4.89 -1.37 1.44
C SER A 22 -5.86 -2.03 2.44
N ASN A 23 -5.51 -3.25 2.84
CA ASN A 23 -6.13 -3.98 3.92
C ASN A 23 -6.10 -3.15 5.20
N ASN A 24 -7.18 -3.22 5.97
CA ASN A 24 -7.26 -2.56 7.27
C ASN A 24 -7.19 -3.63 8.36
N VAL A 25 -6.24 -3.51 9.29
CA VAL A 25 -6.02 -4.52 10.35
C VAL A 25 -6.45 -3.98 11.70
N LEU A 26 -7.56 -4.49 12.23
CA LEU A 26 -8.06 -4.14 13.57
C LEU A 26 -7.43 -5.05 14.63
N LEU A 27 -6.93 -4.46 15.70
CA LEU A 27 -6.23 -5.10 16.81
C LEU A 27 -6.96 -4.78 18.10
N PHE A 28 -7.60 -5.79 18.69
CA PHE A 28 -8.47 -5.68 19.86
C PHE A 28 -7.72 -6.08 21.12
N GLY A 29 -7.24 -5.10 21.88
CA GLY A 29 -6.72 -5.30 23.21
C GLY A 29 -7.82 -5.18 24.26
N ARG A 30 -7.49 -5.49 25.51
CA ARG A 30 -8.41 -5.35 26.65
C ARG A 30 -8.96 -3.93 26.76
N ASP A 31 -8.06 -2.94 26.70
CA ASP A 31 -8.40 -1.54 26.97
C ASP A 31 -8.50 -0.69 25.70
N GLU A 32 -7.73 -1.03 24.66
CA GLU A 32 -7.62 -0.21 23.43
C GLU A 32 -7.93 -1.03 22.17
N VAL A 33 -8.52 -0.39 21.15
CA VAL A 33 -8.58 -0.91 19.78
C VAL A 33 -7.67 -0.07 18.89
N ALA A 34 -6.77 -0.73 18.17
CA ALA A 34 -5.95 -0.11 17.15
C ALA A 34 -6.41 -0.53 15.74
N LEU A 35 -6.20 0.36 14.77
CA LEU A 35 -6.32 0.06 13.35
C LEU A 35 -4.98 0.36 12.66
N ILE A 36 -4.50 -0.57 11.84
CA ILE A 36 -3.38 -0.35 10.94
C ILE A 36 -3.91 -0.13 9.52
N ASP A 37 -3.54 1.02 8.94
CA ASP A 37 -3.93 1.55 7.64
C ASP A 37 -5.44 1.72 7.40
N SER A 38 -5.82 2.64 6.53
CA SER A 38 -7.20 3.14 6.39
C SER A 38 -7.75 3.17 4.95
N GLY A 39 -7.03 2.58 3.99
CA GLY A 39 -7.49 2.52 2.61
C GLY A 39 -7.37 3.87 1.89
N TYR A 40 -8.06 4.00 0.76
CA TYR A 40 -8.03 5.19 -0.09
C TYR A 40 -9.18 6.15 0.16
N VAL A 41 -8.99 7.43 -0.17
CA VAL A 41 -9.93 8.51 0.18
C VAL A 41 -11.32 8.35 -0.44
N SER A 42 -11.44 7.82 -1.66
CA SER A 42 -12.75 7.56 -2.27
C SER A 42 -13.53 6.44 -1.56
N HIS A 43 -12.84 5.60 -0.78
CA HIS A 43 -13.43 4.56 0.07
C HIS A 43 -13.54 4.96 1.54
N ALA A 44 -13.27 6.21 1.92
CA ALA A 44 -13.26 6.63 3.33
C ALA A 44 -14.57 6.31 4.08
N GLU A 45 -15.73 6.59 3.48
CA GLU A 45 -17.04 6.25 4.05
C GLU A 45 -17.24 4.74 4.19
N GLN A 46 -16.79 3.96 3.21
CA GLN A 46 -16.84 2.50 3.26
C GLN A 46 -15.93 1.96 4.37
N THR A 47 -14.70 2.49 4.50
CA THR A 47 -13.77 2.12 5.58
C THR A 47 -14.38 2.44 6.94
N LEU A 48 -14.96 3.62 7.12
CA LEU A 48 -15.62 4.00 8.37
C LEU A 48 -16.78 3.05 8.70
N ALA A 49 -17.59 2.67 7.72
CA ALA A 49 -18.70 1.74 7.90
C ALA A 49 -18.23 0.33 8.30
N LEU A 50 -17.19 -0.19 7.64
CA LEU A 50 -16.60 -1.50 7.94
C LEU A 50 -15.99 -1.52 9.35
N VAL A 51 -15.17 -0.52 9.70
CA VAL A 51 -14.57 -0.40 11.03
C VAL A 51 -15.66 -0.33 12.09
N ARG A 52 -16.68 0.52 11.89
CA ARG A 52 -17.82 0.64 12.81
C ARG A 52 -18.56 -0.68 12.99
N HIS A 53 -18.75 -1.43 11.91
CA HIS A 53 -19.42 -2.72 11.94
C HIS A 53 -18.65 -3.72 12.82
N VAL A 54 -17.35 -3.88 12.60
CA VAL A 54 -16.51 -4.82 13.36
C VAL A 54 -16.41 -4.41 14.83
N LEU A 55 -16.23 -3.11 15.13
CA LEU A 55 -16.24 -2.60 16.50
C LEU A 55 -17.52 -3.00 17.24
N ARG A 56 -18.69 -2.73 16.64
CA ARG A 56 -19.99 -3.08 17.22
C ARG A 56 -20.18 -4.58 17.41
N GLN A 57 -19.75 -5.39 16.45
CA GLN A 57 -19.80 -6.86 16.57
C GLN A 57 -18.98 -7.37 17.77
N ARG A 58 -17.91 -6.65 18.13
CA ARG A 58 -17.06 -6.99 19.28
C ARG A 58 -17.41 -6.21 20.55
N GLY A 59 -18.56 -5.54 20.59
CA GLY A 59 -19.02 -4.78 21.75
C GLY A 59 -18.15 -3.56 22.08
N ARG A 60 -17.45 -3.01 21.09
CA ARG A 60 -16.64 -1.78 21.20
C ARG A 60 -17.36 -0.64 20.49
N ASP A 61 -17.21 0.56 21.03
CA ASP A 61 -17.80 1.81 20.51
C ASP A 61 -16.74 2.81 20.03
N LYS A 62 -15.45 2.52 20.30
CA LYS A 62 -14.33 3.42 20.04
C LYS A 62 -13.20 2.72 19.27
N LEU A 63 -12.55 3.51 18.41
CA LEU A 63 -11.21 3.26 17.88
C LEU A 63 -10.25 4.18 18.64
N ASP A 64 -9.24 3.62 19.30
CA ASP A 64 -8.34 4.37 20.18
C ASP A 64 -7.10 4.85 19.44
N LEU A 65 -6.54 4.00 18.58
CA LEU A 65 -5.31 4.25 17.83
C LEU A 65 -5.49 3.95 16.34
N LEU A 66 -5.01 4.85 15.51
CA LEU A 66 -4.80 4.65 14.08
C LEU A 66 -3.29 4.70 13.81
N LEU A 67 -2.75 3.66 13.18
CA LEU A 67 -1.33 3.53 12.89
C LEU A 67 -1.14 3.35 11.39
N ASN A 68 -0.21 4.09 10.79
CA ASN A 68 0.15 3.91 9.39
C ASN A 68 1.46 3.13 9.22
N THR A 69 1.48 2.20 8.26
CA THR A 69 2.70 1.51 7.82
C THR A 69 3.60 2.46 7.04
N HIS A 70 2.99 3.20 6.11
CA HIS A 70 3.57 4.27 5.30
C HIS A 70 2.44 5.18 4.80
N LEU A 71 2.78 6.28 4.11
CA LEU A 71 1.84 7.35 3.82
C LEU A 71 1.42 7.46 2.35
N HIS A 72 1.48 6.37 1.59
CA HIS A 72 0.79 6.31 0.31
C HIS A 72 -0.72 6.44 0.50
N SER A 73 -1.37 7.03 -0.51
CA SER A 73 -2.75 7.50 -0.40
C SER A 73 -3.76 6.37 -0.12
N ASP A 74 -3.47 5.16 -0.57
CA ASP A 74 -4.26 3.95 -0.37
C ASP A 74 -4.04 3.27 0.99
N HIS A 75 -3.08 3.75 1.77
CA HIS A 75 -2.82 3.31 3.14
C HIS A 75 -3.32 4.31 4.19
N CYS A 76 -3.43 5.59 3.85
CA CYS A 76 -3.78 6.66 4.79
C CYS A 76 -4.99 7.52 4.38
N GLY A 77 -5.62 7.26 3.23
CA GLY A 77 -6.71 8.06 2.69
C GLY A 77 -7.99 8.08 3.54
N GLY A 78 -8.18 7.07 4.40
CA GLY A 78 -9.27 7.04 5.38
C GLY A 78 -8.97 7.74 6.71
N ASN A 79 -7.74 8.23 6.93
CA ASN A 79 -7.30 8.76 8.22
C ASN A 79 -8.19 9.90 8.71
N ALA A 80 -8.41 10.91 7.87
CA ALA A 80 -9.20 12.09 8.24
C ALA A 80 -10.63 11.74 8.66
N ALA A 81 -11.28 10.80 7.95
CA ALA A 81 -12.63 10.36 8.27
C ALA A 81 -12.70 9.60 9.60
N LEU A 82 -11.73 8.73 9.87
CA LEU A 82 -11.63 7.99 11.14
C LEU A 82 -11.30 8.90 12.33
N GLN A 83 -10.41 9.87 12.14
CA GLN A 83 -10.11 10.90 13.15
C GLN A 83 -11.35 11.73 13.49
N ALA A 84 -12.09 12.19 12.48
CA ALA A 84 -13.32 12.95 12.68
C ALA A 84 -14.41 12.13 13.41
N ALA A 85 -14.50 10.83 13.12
CA ALA A 85 -15.52 9.97 13.70
C ALA A 85 -15.23 9.51 15.13
N TYR A 86 -13.96 9.24 15.47
CA TYR A 86 -13.59 8.61 16.74
C TYR A 86 -12.68 9.46 17.63
N GLY A 87 -12.06 10.52 17.12
CA GLY A 87 -11.02 11.25 17.84
C GLY A 87 -9.83 10.38 18.23
N CYS A 88 -9.54 9.34 17.43
CA CYS A 88 -8.46 8.39 17.69
C CYS A 88 -7.09 9.09 17.67
N ARG A 89 -6.17 8.63 18.52
CA ARG A 89 -4.76 8.99 18.40
C ARG A 89 -4.25 8.44 17.07
N THR A 90 -3.44 9.22 16.36
CA THR A 90 -2.85 8.77 15.11
C THR A 90 -1.33 8.74 15.22
N ALA A 91 -0.73 7.61 14.84
CA ALA A 91 0.69 7.39 14.80
C ALA A 91 1.16 7.13 13.36
N ILE A 92 2.24 7.80 12.95
CA ILE A 92 2.81 7.71 11.60
C ILE A 92 4.30 7.37 11.66
N PRO A 93 4.94 6.92 10.57
CA PRO A 93 6.39 6.79 10.52
C PRO A 93 7.08 8.11 10.88
N ALA A 94 8.06 8.07 11.77
CA ALA A 94 8.68 9.28 12.32
C ALA A 94 9.37 10.15 11.26
N ALA A 95 9.90 9.54 10.21
CA ALA A 95 10.53 10.25 9.09
C ALA A 95 9.54 11.10 8.28
N GLU A 96 8.24 10.79 8.36
CA GLU A 96 7.19 11.49 7.62
C GLU A 96 6.58 12.67 8.40
N ALA A 97 6.93 12.82 9.68
CA ALA A 97 6.28 13.76 10.60
C ALA A 97 6.33 15.23 10.12
N GLN A 98 7.47 15.66 9.56
CA GLN A 98 7.61 17.01 9.03
C GLN A 98 6.72 17.24 7.81
N LYS A 99 6.65 16.26 6.90
CA LYS A 99 5.86 16.33 5.66
C LYS A 99 4.37 16.42 5.98
N VAL A 100 3.88 15.59 6.92
CA VAL A 100 2.48 15.65 7.40
C VAL A 100 2.19 16.94 8.16
N GLY A 101 3.11 17.40 9.01
CA GLY A 101 2.96 18.65 9.76
C GLY A 101 2.78 19.87 8.85
N ALA A 102 3.58 19.95 7.79
CA ALA A 102 3.44 20.95 6.74
C ALA A 102 2.24 20.68 5.80
N TRP A 103 1.81 19.42 5.69
CA TRP A 103 0.95 18.89 4.64
C TRP A 103 1.51 19.19 3.25
N ASP A 104 2.77 18.82 3.06
CA ASP A 104 3.48 18.94 1.80
C ASP A 104 3.10 17.77 0.88
N GLU A 105 2.11 18.00 0.01
CA GLU A 105 1.57 16.98 -0.90
C GLU A 105 2.55 16.54 -2.00
N ASP A 106 3.60 17.32 -2.25
CA ASP A 106 4.69 16.91 -3.15
C ASP A 106 5.61 15.93 -2.42
N ALA A 107 6.03 16.27 -1.19
CA ALA A 107 6.88 15.40 -0.36
C ALA A 107 6.16 14.12 0.13
N LEU A 108 4.83 14.13 0.19
CA LEU A 108 3.96 12.97 0.46
C LEU A 108 3.57 12.19 -0.81
N SER A 109 4.19 12.51 -1.95
CA SER A 109 4.04 11.88 -3.27
C SER A 109 2.64 11.94 -3.93
N TYR A 110 1.63 12.51 -3.27
CA TYR A 110 0.26 12.59 -3.80
C TYR A 110 0.19 13.33 -5.13
N ARG A 111 0.84 14.49 -5.24
CA ARG A 111 0.89 15.26 -6.50
C ARG A 111 1.71 14.53 -7.56
N ALA A 112 2.87 13.99 -7.18
CA ALA A 112 3.76 13.26 -8.08
C ALA A 112 3.08 12.04 -8.74
N THR A 113 2.19 11.37 -8.00
CA THR A 113 1.46 10.18 -8.47
C THR A 113 0.06 10.47 -9.02
N GLY A 114 -0.41 11.72 -8.96
CA GLY A 114 -1.76 12.09 -9.37
C GLY A 114 -2.86 11.54 -8.46
N GLN A 115 -2.52 11.20 -7.22
CA GLN A 115 -3.41 10.57 -6.24
C GLN A 115 -3.91 11.60 -5.22
N ARG A 116 -4.94 11.23 -4.45
CA ARG A 116 -5.58 12.13 -3.48
C ARG A 116 -5.55 11.55 -2.08
N CYS A 117 -5.29 12.40 -1.10
CA CYS A 117 -5.43 12.07 0.31
C CYS A 117 -6.05 13.27 1.04
N ALA A 118 -7.00 13.02 1.94
CA ALA A 118 -7.57 14.08 2.76
C ALA A 118 -6.59 14.47 3.87
N ARG A 119 -6.42 15.78 4.12
CA ARG A 119 -5.56 16.28 5.19
C ARG A 119 -5.91 15.68 6.54
N PHE A 120 -4.93 15.07 7.19
CA PHE A 120 -5.02 14.49 8.53
C PHE A 120 -3.87 14.98 9.41
N GLY A 121 -4.03 14.86 10.73
CA GLY A 121 -2.98 15.15 11.71
C GLY A 121 -2.39 13.88 12.34
N PHE A 122 -1.37 14.03 13.18
CA PHE A 122 -0.83 12.93 13.99
C PHE A 122 -0.60 13.40 15.43
N ASN A 123 -0.56 12.44 16.34
CA ASN A 123 -0.29 12.65 17.76
C ASN A 123 1.05 12.05 18.17
N ASP A 124 1.43 10.95 17.53
CA ASP A 124 2.61 10.15 17.87
C ASP A 124 3.38 9.76 16.61
N THR A 125 4.61 9.29 16.79
CA THR A 125 5.46 8.80 15.70
C THR A 125 6.03 7.44 16.05
N VAL A 126 6.21 6.56 15.06
CA VAL A 126 6.86 5.25 15.22
C VAL A 126 8.17 5.21 14.44
N ARG A 127 9.20 4.64 15.05
CA ARG A 127 10.52 4.39 14.46
C ARG A 127 10.75 2.88 14.33
N ALA A 128 11.58 2.50 13.37
CA ALA A 128 12.12 1.15 13.34
C ALA A 128 12.86 0.85 14.64
N GLY A 129 12.63 -0.34 15.20
CA GLY A 129 13.12 -0.76 16.51
C GLY A 129 12.14 -0.53 17.67
N ASP A 130 11.10 0.28 17.48
CA ASP A 130 10.09 0.49 18.52
C ASP A 130 9.30 -0.79 18.80
N MET A 131 8.98 -1.00 20.08
CA MET A 131 8.09 -2.05 20.55
C MET A 131 6.70 -1.46 20.83
N LEU A 132 5.68 -2.02 20.21
CA LEU A 132 4.29 -1.58 20.30
C LEU A 132 3.45 -2.69 20.93
N ARG A 133 2.55 -2.31 21.83
CA ARG A 133 1.54 -3.21 22.39
C ARG A 133 0.22 -2.97 21.67
N LEU A 134 -0.18 -3.87 20.77
CA LEU A 134 -1.41 -3.75 19.98
C LEU A 134 -2.18 -5.06 20.05
N GLY A 135 -3.47 -5.01 20.38
CA GLY A 135 -4.28 -6.25 20.44
C GLY A 135 -3.87 -7.21 21.55
N ASP A 136 -3.30 -6.68 22.65
CA ASP A 136 -2.63 -7.46 23.70
C ASP A 136 -1.50 -8.38 23.18
N LEU A 137 -0.87 -7.98 22.08
CA LEU A 137 0.32 -8.62 21.51
C LEU A 137 1.46 -7.62 21.41
N ASP A 138 2.69 -8.13 21.51
CA ASP A 138 3.91 -7.34 21.34
C ASP A 138 4.36 -7.38 19.88
N TRP A 139 4.51 -6.20 19.29
CA TRP A 139 4.91 -5.99 17.91
C TRP A 139 6.20 -5.19 17.86
N GLN A 140 7.14 -5.63 17.04
CA GLN A 140 8.32 -4.86 16.71
C GLN A 140 8.09 -4.14 15.38
N ALA A 141 8.30 -2.82 15.35
CA ALA A 141 8.36 -2.06 14.11
C ALA A 141 9.73 -2.29 13.44
N LEU A 142 9.73 -2.71 12.18
CA LEU A 142 10.94 -2.94 11.39
C LEU A 142 10.93 -2.02 10.17
N ALA A 143 12.10 -1.48 9.82
CA ALA A 143 12.25 -0.72 8.58
C ALA A 143 12.06 -1.66 7.38
N ALA A 144 11.31 -1.19 6.38
CA ALA A 144 11.04 -1.93 5.16
C ALA A 144 11.19 -1.03 3.92
N PRO A 145 12.36 -0.40 3.71
CA PRO A 145 12.58 0.48 2.57
C PRO A 145 12.52 -0.32 1.25
N GLY A 146 12.23 0.38 0.16
CA GLY A 146 12.15 -0.18 -1.19
C GLY A 146 10.94 0.36 -1.94
N HIS A 147 9.75 -0.10 -1.57
CA HIS A 147 8.48 0.45 -2.09
C HIS A 147 8.34 1.94 -1.75
N ASP A 148 8.54 2.26 -0.46
CA ASP A 148 8.63 3.60 0.10
C ASP A 148 9.85 3.63 1.05
N PRO A 149 10.71 4.66 1.02
CA PRO A 149 11.93 4.71 1.84
C PRO A 149 11.71 4.70 3.36
N HIS A 150 10.51 5.06 3.81
CA HIS A 150 10.16 5.24 5.21
C HIS A 150 9.11 4.25 5.71
N SER A 151 8.79 3.24 4.89
CA SER A 151 7.83 2.20 5.22
C SER A 151 8.27 1.36 6.41
N LEU A 152 7.28 1.00 7.23
CA LEU A 152 7.41 0.11 8.37
C LEU A 152 6.57 -1.16 8.16
N VAL A 153 7.12 -2.27 8.62
CA VAL A 153 6.39 -3.53 8.81
C VAL A 153 6.35 -3.88 10.30
N PHE A 154 5.34 -4.63 10.72
CA PHE A 154 5.15 -4.97 12.13
C PHE A 154 5.22 -6.48 12.33
N TYR A 155 6.20 -6.92 13.13
CA TYR A 155 6.42 -8.33 13.41
C TYR A 155 6.03 -8.69 14.85
N CYS A 156 5.11 -9.63 15.00
CA CYS A 156 4.75 -10.24 16.27
C CYS A 156 5.44 -11.59 16.41
N ALA A 157 6.61 -11.61 17.04
CA ALA A 157 7.42 -12.82 17.20
C ALA A 157 6.69 -13.98 17.94
N PRO A 158 5.96 -13.74 19.06
CA PRO A 158 5.27 -14.83 19.76
C PRO A 158 4.26 -15.58 18.91
N GLU A 159 3.54 -14.88 18.03
CA GLU A 159 2.53 -15.45 17.14
C GLU A 159 3.10 -15.83 15.76
N GLY A 160 4.30 -15.36 15.42
CA GLY A 160 4.89 -15.51 14.09
C GLY A 160 4.11 -14.76 13.01
N ILE A 161 3.57 -13.58 13.31
CA ILE A 161 2.74 -12.79 12.38
C ILE A 161 3.52 -11.60 11.88
N LEU A 162 3.50 -11.38 10.56
CA LEU A 162 4.05 -10.18 9.93
C LEU A 162 2.93 -9.39 9.24
N ILE A 163 2.73 -8.15 9.64
CA ILE A 163 1.98 -7.17 8.84
C ILE A 163 3.00 -6.53 7.90
N SER A 164 3.01 -6.99 6.65
CA SER A 164 4.10 -6.73 5.69
C SER A 164 3.90 -5.48 4.84
N ALA A 165 2.76 -4.79 4.98
CA ALA A 165 2.40 -3.66 4.11
C ALA A 165 2.68 -4.03 2.63
N ASP A 166 3.43 -3.18 1.93
CA ASP A 166 3.80 -3.38 0.53
C ASP A 166 5.19 -3.98 0.31
N ALA A 167 5.85 -4.41 1.39
CA ALA A 167 7.14 -5.09 1.32
C ALA A 167 7.04 -6.54 0.82
N LEU A 168 5.93 -7.23 1.13
CA LEU A 168 5.69 -8.60 0.68
C LEU A 168 4.20 -8.89 0.56
N TRP A 169 3.79 -9.31 -0.63
CA TRP A 169 2.48 -9.87 -0.94
C TRP A 169 2.64 -11.34 -1.35
N ARG A 170 1.53 -12.09 -1.42
CA ARG A 170 1.54 -13.52 -1.84
C ARG A 170 2.23 -13.74 -3.20
N ASN A 171 2.16 -12.75 -4.10
CA ASN A 171 2.71 -12.81 -5.46
C ASN A 171 3.56 -11.57 -5.79
N GLY A 172 4.48 -11.19 -4.91
CA GLY A 172 5.43 -10.09 -5.16
C GLY A 172 5.41 -9.05 -4.05
N PHE A 173 5.40 -7.78 -4.44
CA PHE A 173 5.49 -6.61 -3.57
C PHE A 173 5.00 -5.36 -4.32
N GLY A 174 4.84 -4.26 -3.61
CA GLY A 174 4.45 -2.96 -4.16
C GLY A 174 5.42 -2.45 -5.23
N ILE A 175 5.00 -1.46 -6.01
CA ILE A 175 5.87 -0.81 -7.00
C ILE A 175 7.09 -0.14 -6.31
N ILE A 176 8.29 -0.28 -6.85
CA ILE A 176 9.48 0.41 -6.32
C ILE A 176 9.54 1.82 -6.93
N PHE A 177 8.93 2.79 -6.24
CA PHE A 177 8.85 4.18 -6.67
C PHE A 177 10.19 4.90 -6.77
N PRO A 178 11.13 4.77 -5.81
CA PRO A 178 12.42 5.48 -5.85
C PRO A 178 13.17 5.34 -7.18
N GLU A 179 13.19 4.14 -7.75
CA GLU A 179 13.89 3.82 -9.01
C GLU A 179 13.32 4.55 -10.24
N LEU A 180 12.04 4.95 -10.20
CA LEU A 180 11.42 5.74 -11.26
C LEU A 180 11.89 7.20 -11.22
N ASP A 181 12.16 7.71 -10.02
CA ASP A 181 12.63 9.08 -9.79
C ASP A 181 14.16 9.16 -9.66
N GLY A 182 14.86 8.03 -9.82
CA GLY A 182 16.32 7.95 -9.85
C GLY A 182 17.00 7.82 -8.51
N GLU A 183 16.22 7.51 -7.48
CA GLU A 183 16.70 7.08 -6.17
C GLU A 183 16.86 5.55 -6.14
N SER A 184 17.69 5.04 -5.23
CA SER A 184 17.84 3.59 -5.05
C SER A 184 16.61 3.04 -4.33
N GLY A 185 16.06 1.95 -4.86
CA GLY A 185 15.00 1.19 -4.20
C GLY A 185 15.14 -0.32 -4.34
N PHE A 186 15.86 -0.83 -5.35
CA PHE A 186 16.04 -2.27 -5.53
C PHE A 186 16.91 -2.91 -4.43
N ALA A 187 18.00 -2.25 -4.04
CA ALA A 187 18.89 -2.77 -3.00
C ALA A 187 18.17 -2.81 -1.64
N GLU A 188 17.39 -1.76 -1.36
CA GLU A 188 16.57 -1.59 -0.18
C GLU A 188 15.45 -2.65 -0.13
N ALA A 189 14.71 -2.84 -1.22
CA ALA A 189 13.69 -3.88 -1.32
C ALA A 189 14.30 -5.27 -1.12
N ARG A 190 15.50 -5.55 -1.68
CA ARG A 190 16.20 -6.81 -1.44
C ARG A 190 16.55 -6.99 0.04
N ALA A 191 17.12 -5.97 0.67
CA ALA A 191 17.48 -6.01 2.08
C ALA A 191 16.25 -6.25 2.97
N THR A 192 15.11 -5.66 2.63
CA THR A 192 13.83 -5.90 3.30
C THR A 192 13.35 -7.35 3.15
N LEU A 193 13.40 -7.93 1.94
CA LEU A 193 13.04 -9.33 1.73
C LEU A 193 13.99 -10.28 2.47
N GLU A 194 15.28 -9.96 2.49
CA GLU A 194 16.30 -10.70 3.22
C GLU A 194 16.06 -10.65 4.74
N LEU A 195 15.71 -9.47 5.28
CA LEU A 195 15.29 -9.33 6.66
C LEU A 195 14.07 -10.22 6.96
N ILE A 196 13.02 -10.17 6.15
CA ILE A 196 11.82 -10.99 6.34
C ILE A 196 12.17 -12.48 6.34
N ARG A 197 13.08 -12.92 5.46
CA ARG A 197 13.56 -14.32 5.42
C ARG A 197 14.26 -14.75 6.71
N THR A 198 14.81 -13.83 7.49
CA THR A 198 15.45 -14.15 8.79
C THR A 198 14.45 -14.28 9.95
N LEU A 199 13.21 -13.84 9.76
CA LEU A 199 12.16 -13.87 10.78
C LEU A 199 11.43 -15.22 10.77
N GLU A 200 11.03 -15.71 11.94
CA GLU A 200 10.15 -16.88 12.04
C GLU A 200 8.70 -16.46 11.77
N VAL A 201 8.34 -16.26 10.50
CA VAL A 201 7.01 -15.86 10.05
C VAL A 201 6.18 -17.08 9.64
N LYS A 202 4.99 -17.20 10.21
CA LYS A 202 3.99 -18.25 9.93
C LYS A 202 2.78 -17.71 9.17
N LEU A 203 2.48 -16.43 9.35
CA LEU A 203 1.35 -15.74 8.75
C LEU A 203 1.79 -14.34 8.31
N VAL A 204 1.50 -14.00 7.06
CA VAL A 204 1.66 -12.65 6.53
C VAL A 204 0.28 -12.04 6.31
N ILE A 205 0.10 -10.81 6.80
CA ILE A 205 -1.04 -9.95 6.51
C ILE A 205 -0.51 -8.81 5.61
N PRO A 206 -0.69 -8.91 4.29
CA PRO A 206 -0.16 -7.93 3.35
C PRO A 206 -0.97 -6.63 3.34
N GLY A 207 -0.37 -5.58 2.78
CA GLY A 207 -1.05 -4.35 2.42
C GLY A 207 -2.16 -4.59 1.40
N HIS A 208 -1.97 -5.49 0.43
CA HIS A 208 -2.98 -5.83 -0.58
C HIS A 208 -3.15 -7.35 -0.76
N GLY A 209 -4.40 -7.77 -0.94
CA GLY A 209 -4.78 -9.17 -1.15
C GLY A 209 -4.94 -9.99 0.15
N ALA A 210 -5.30 -11.26 0.02
CA ALA A 210 -5.59 -12.12 1.17
C ALA A 210 -4.34 -12.44 2.01
N PRO A 211 -4.48 -12.55 3.36
CA PRO A 211 -3.47 -13.15 4.22
C PRO A 211 -3.01 -14.54 3.75
N PHE A 212 -1.78 -14.91 4.10
CA PHE A 212 -1.16 -16.13 3.60
C PHE A 212 -0.12 -16.73 4.55
N SER A 213 0.11 -18.05 4.43
CA SER A 213 1.07 -18.80 5.25
C SER A 213 2.20 -19.44 4.42
N GLU A 214 2.10 -19.38 3.09
CA GLU A 214 3.12 -19.85 2.15
C GLU A 214 4.24 -18.80 2.01
N VAL A 215 4.96 -18.55 3.11
CA VAL A 215 5.95 -17.46 3.22
C VAL A 215 7.14 -17.68 2.30
N ASP A 216 7.72 -18.89 2.30
CA ASP A 216 8.89 -19.21 1.47
C ASP A 216 8.56 -19.06 -0.03
N ASP A 217 7.43 -19.62 -0.48
CA ASP A 217 6.94 -19.47 -1.86
C ASP A 217 6.73 -17.99 -2.24
N ALA A 218 6.21 -17.18 -1.32
CA ALA A 218 6.00 -15.75 -1.56
C ALA A 218 7.33 -14.99 -1.66
N LEU A 219 8.30 -15.31 -0.80
CA LEU A 219 9.65 -14.74 -0.83
C LEU A 219 10.39 -15.12 -2.12
N GLU A 220 10.32 -16.39 -2.56
CA GLU A 220 10.92 -16.82 -3.82
C GLU A 220 10.35 -16.05 -5.02
N LYS A 221 9.02 -15.88 -5.07
CA LYS A 221 8.37 -15.06 -6.10
C LYS A 221 8.77 -13.60 -6.01
N ALA A 222 8.90 -13.05 -4.80
CA ALA A 222 9.33 -11.68 -4.59
C ALA A 222 10.78 -11.47 -5.06
N PHE A 223 11.74 -12.33 -4.67
CA PHE A 223 13.12 -12.26 -5.17
C PHE A 223 13.18 -12.41 -6.69
N SER A 224 12.46 -13.37 -7.26
CA SER A 224 12.43 -13.57 -8.71
C SER A 224 11.88 -12.34 -9.45
N ARG A 225 10.80 -11.73 -8.93
CA ARG A 225 10.24 -10.48 -9.48
C ARG A 225 11.22 -9.33 -9.35
N LEU A 226 11.91 -9.23 -8.22
CA LEU A 226 12.91 -8.19 -7.98
C LEU A 226 14.07 -8.30 -8.96
N ASP A 227 14.65 -9.50 -9.12
CA ASP A 227 15.70 -9.78 -10.09
C ASP A 227 15.26 -9.43 -11.51
N TYR A 228 14.01 -9.78 -11.88
CA TYR A 228 13.44 -9.48 -13.18
C TYR A 228 13.34 -7.97 -13.46
N LEU A 229 12.88 -7.19 -12.49
CA LEU A 229 12.74 -5.73 -12.61
C LEU A 229 14.09 -5.02 -12.58
N GLN A 230 15.01 -5.47 -11.71
CA GLN A 230 16.34 -4.88 -11.56
C GLN A 230 17.24 -5.11 -12.78
N ALA A 231 17.04 -6.22 -13.50
CA ALA A 231 17.86 -6.58 -14.66
C ALA A 231 17.72 -5.63 -15.86
N ASP A 232 16.64 -4.84 -15.93
CA ASP A 232 16.39 -3.89 -17.01
C ASP A 232 15.51 -2.73 -16.50
N PRO A 233 16.06 -1.51 -16.40
CA PRO A 233 15.31 -0.33 -15.93
C PRO A 233 14.02 -0.07 -16.69
N LEU A 234 13.96 -0.45 -17.99
CA LEU A 234 12.75 -0.31 -18.79
C LEU A 234 11.59 -1.15 -18.23
N ARG A 235 11.86 -2.33 -17.66
CA ARG A 235 10.82 -3.19 -17.08
C ARG A 235 10.17 -2.55 -15.87
N ASN A 236 10.94 -1.89 -15.02
CA ASN A 236 10.40 -1.18 -13.87
C ASN A 236 9.58 0.03 -14.30
N ALA A 237 10.08 0.83 -15.25
CA ALA A 237 9.33 1.95 -15.81
C ALA A 237 7.99 1.49 -16.41
N GLN A 238 8.01 0.44 -17.23
CA GLN A 238 6.80 -0.14 -17.81
C GLN A 238 5.83 -0.68 -16.75
N ASN A 239 6.34 -1.38 -15.73
CA ASN A 239 5.52 -1.84 -14.61
C ASN A 239 4.90 -0.66 -13.87
N GLY A 240 5.68 0.38 -13.60
CA GLY A 240 5.23 1.52 -12.84
C GLY A 240 4.18 2.35 -13.54
N ILE A 241 4.38 2.64 -14.83
CA ILE A 241 3.38 3.33 -15.66
C ILE A 241 2.07 2.56 -15.68
N LYS A 242 2.11 1.23 -15.90
CA LYS A 242 0.90 0.40 -15.88
C LYS A 242 0.19 0.43 -14.54
N VAL A 243 0.93 0.29 -13.43
CA VAL A 243 0.35 0.27 -12.08
C VAL A 243 -0.29 1.61 -11.75
N LEU A 244 0.37 2.74 -12.04
CA LEU A 244 -0.18 4.08 -11.80
C LEU A 244 -1.44 4.35 -12.61
N VAL A 245 -1.43 4.04 -13.92
CA VAL A 245 -2.63 4.22 -14.76
C VAL A 245 -3.74 3.27 -14.33
N LYS A 246 -3.43 2.03 -13.97
CA LYS A 246 -4.43 1.09 -13.41
C LYS A 246 -5.00 1.59 -12.09
N PHE A 247 -4.20 2.18 -11.22
CA PHE A 247 -4.68 2.75 -9.95
C PHE A 247 -5.67 3.89 -10.19
N LEU A 248 -5.37 4.80 -11.12
CA LEU A 248 -6.29 5.87 -11.54
C LEU A 248 -7.57 5.30 -12.18
N LEU A 249 -7.43 4.21 -12.95
CA LEU A 249 -8.58 3.53 -13.54
C LEU A 249 -9.46 2.87 -12.47
N LEU A 250 -8.88 2.25 -11.43
CA LEU A 250 -9.61 1.72 -10.27
C LEU A 250 -10.37 2.84 -9.54
N GLU A 251 -9.76 4.01 -9.37
CA GLU A 251 -10.43 5.17 -8.76
C GLU A 251 -11.59 5.69 -9.63
N ARG A 252 -11.35 5.88 -10.93
CA ARG A 252 -12.31 6.55 -11.83
C ARG A 252 -13.31 5.60 -12.47
N GLN A 253 -13.07 4.28 -12.39
CA GLN A 253 -13.81 3.17 -13.02
C GLN A 253 -13.82 3.19 -14.56
N ARG A 254 -13.64 4.35 -15.17
CA ARG A 254 -13.44 4.56 -16.60
C ARG A 254 -12.62 5.82 -16.87
N ILE A 255 -11.85 5.79 -17.95
CA ILE A 255 -11.08 6.93 -18.45
C ILE A 255 -11.39 7.08 -19.94
N ALA A 256 -11.73 8.29 -20.41
CA ALA A 256 -11.89 8.53 -21.84
C ALA A 256 -10.53 8.43 -22.53
N LEU A 257 -10.45 7.67 -23.62
CA LEU A 257 -9.19 7.45 -24.34
C LEU A 257 -8.58 8.75 -24.86
N ALA A 258 -9.44 9.69 -25.27
CA ALA A 258 -9.02 11.01 -25.73
C ALA A 258 -8.37 11.87 -24.63
N ASP A 259 -8.69 11.62 -23.36
CA ASP A 259 -8.15 12.37 -22.22
C ASP A 259 -6.89 11.72 -21.66
N LEU A 260 -6.60 10.46 -22.02
CA LEU A 260 -5.51 9.69 -21.44
C LEU A 260 -4.12 10.31 -21.70
N PRO A 261 -3.76 10.79 -22.91
CA PRO A 261 -2.47 11.43 -23.15
C PRO A 261 -2.24 12.65 -22.25
N ALA A 262 -3.20 13.57 -22.22
CA ALA A 262 -3.11 14.79 -21.41
C ALA A 262 -3.02 14.47 -19.92
N MET A 263 -3.86 13.53 -19.43
CA MET A 263 -3.82 13.08 -18.04
C MET A 263 -2.44 12.51 -17.66
N MET A 264 -1.85 11.67 -18.50
CA MET A 264 -0.55 11.07 -18.21
C MET A 264 0.57 12.12 -18.20
N CYS A 265 0.50 13.11 -19.08
CA CYS A 265 1.46 14.22 -19.16
C CYS A 265 1.41 15.14 -17.93
N GLU A 266 0.22 15.35 -17.36
CA GLU A 266 0.02 16.15 -16.15
C GLU A 266 0.54 15.48 -14.87
N ILE A 267 0.72 14.16 -14.85
CA ILE A 267 1.19 13.42 -13.66
C ILE A 267 2.72 13.36 -13.66
N PRO A 268 3.40 14.02 -12.70
CA PRO A 268 4.85 14.18 -12.73
C PRO A 268 5.62 12.88 -12.85
N LEU A 269 5.25 11.84 -12.10
CA LEU A 269 5.98 10.58 -12.10
C LEU A 269 5.82 9.79 -13.42
N LEU A 270 4.64 9.87 -14.06
CA LEU A 270 4.45 9.28 -15.39
C LEU A 270 5.29 10.00 -16.45
N ARG A 271 5.32 11.34 -16.39
CA ARG A 271 6.15 12.17 -17.27
C ARG A 271 7.65 11.87 -17.07
N ILE A 272 8.12 11.85 -15.83
CA ILE A 272 9.53 11.54 -15.49
C ILE A 272 9.91 10.12 -15.96
N ALA A 273 9.07 9.13 -15.70
CA ALA A 273 9.32 7.76 -16.15
C ALA A 273 9.36 7.66 -17.69
N ASN A 274 8.49 8.40 -18.39
CA ASN A 274 8.51 8.46 -19.85
C ASN A 274 9.80 9.12 -20.37
N GLU A 275 10.13 10.31 -19.86
CA GLU A 275 11.31 11.09 -20.25
C GLU A 275 12.62 10.33 -20.05
N ARG A 276 12.71 9.53 -18.99
CA ARG A 276 13.94 8.81 -18.61
C ARG A 276 14.11 7.47 -19.30
N PHE A 277 13.03 6.74 -19.57
CA PHE A 277 13.12 5.33 -19.94
C PHE A 277 12.35 4.96 -21.21
N MET A 278 11.17 5.52 -21.43
CA MET A 278 10.29 5.09 -22.53
C MET A 278 10.51 5.90 -23.81
N HIS A 279 10.77 7.21 -23.68
CA HIS A 279 10.98 8.17 -24.76
C HIS A 279 9.88 8.14 -25.85
N MET A 280 8.62 7.96 -25.43
CA MET A 280 7.46 7.98 -26.31
C MET A 280 6.82 9.38 -26.32
N ASP A 281 6.18 9.76 -27.42
CA ASP A 281 5.23 10.88 -27.38
C ASP A 281 3.98 10.52 -26.55
N ASP A 282 3.21 11.53 -26.15
CA ASP A 282 2.09 11.37 -25.22
C ASP A 282 1.01 10.42 -25.77
N ASP A 283 0.72 10.50 -27.06
CA ASP A 283 -0.24 9.62 -27.72
C ASP A 283 0.27 8.18 -27.76
N ALA A 284 1.52 7.96 -28.17
CA ALA A 284 2.13 6.64 -28.24
C ALA A 284 2.18 5.97 -26.87
N LEU A 285 2.51 6.72 -25.81
CA LEU A 285 2.54 6.22 -24.44
C LEU A 285 1.13 5.81 -23.95
N ALA A 286 0.12 6.66 -24.20
CA ALA A 286 -1.27 6.38 -23.84
C ALA A 286 -1.80 5.13 -24.55
N HIS A 287 -1.56 5.00 -25.86
CA HIS A 287 -1.93 3.81 -26.62
C HIS A 287 -1.19 2.56 -26.10
N TRP A 288 0.10 2.69 -25.80
CA TRP A 288 0.90 1.59 -25.27
C TRP A 288 0.34 1.09 -23.93
N VAL A 289 0.10 1.98 -22.96
CA VAL A 289 -0.36 1.57 -21.62
C VAL A 289 -1.77 0.97 -21.66
N ALA A 290 -2.68 1.54 -22.46
CA ALA A 290 -4.02 0.99 -22.64
C ALA A 290 -3.98 -0.44 -23.19
N ALA A 291 -3.17 -0.67 -24.24
CA ALA A 291 -2.99 -1.99 -24.84
C ALA A 291 -2.32 -2.99 -23.88
N GLN A 292 -1.39 -2.55 -23.03
CA GLN A 292 -0.77 -3.41 -22.02
C GLN A 292 -1.75 -3.81 -20.91
N LEU A 293 -2.59 -2.88 -20.45
CA LEU A 293 -3.61 -3.16 -19.43
C LEU A 293 -4.68 -4.11 -19.97
N GLU A 294 -5.11 -3.93 -21.22
CA GLU A 294 -6.03 -4.85 -21.89
C GLU A 294 -5.43 -6.26 -22.05
N ARG A 295 -4.17 -6.35 -22.51
CA ARG A 295 -3.46 -7.64 -22.64
C ARG A 295 -3.32 -8.36 -21.31
N ALA A 296 -3.15 -7.63 -20.22
CA ALA A 296 -3.07 -8.18 -18.88
C ALA A 296 -4.44 -8.55 -18.29
N GLY A 297 -5.55 -8.27 -18.99
CA GLY A 297 -6.90 -8.43 -18.47
C GLY A 297 -7.25 -7.44 -17.35
N ALA A 298 -6.46 -6.38 -17.19
CA ALA A 298 -6.63 -5.38 -16.14
C ALA A 298 -7.51 -4.20 -16.59
N ALA A 299 -7.85 -4.11 -17.87
CA ALA A 299 -8.78 -3.13 -18.40
C ALA A 299 -9.49 -3.68 -19.65
N ARG A 300 -10.62 -3.06 -20.02
CA ARG A 300 -11.30 -3.30 -21.30
C ARG A 300 -11.39 -2.00 -22.08
N ASN A 301 -11.03 -2.04 -23.36
CA ASN A 301 -11.18 -0.91 -24.27
C ASN A 301 -12.47 -1.07 -25.09
N ASP A 302 -13.38 -0.10 -25.05
CA ASP A 302 -14.63 -0.11 -25.84
C ASP A 302 -14.60 0.82 -27.07
N GLY A 303 -13.45 1.40 -27.38
CA GLY A 303 -13.24 2.36 -28.46
C GLY A 303 -13.44 3.83 -28.07
N MET A 304 -14.07 4.10 -26.92
CA MET A 304 -14.22 5.45 -26.36
C MET A 304 -13.59 5.59 -24.97
N PHE A 305 -13.71 4.55 -24.17
CA PHE A 305 -13.24 4.48 -22.79
C PHE A 305 -12.32 3.28 -22.59
N LEU A 306 -11.31 3.50 -21.75
CA LEU A 306 -10.65 2.44 -21.01
C LEU A 306 -11.48 2.20 -19.75
N LEU A 307 -11.95 0.97 -19.55
CA LEU A 307 -12.80 0.56 -18.44
C LEU A 307 -12.03 -0.35 -17.49
N ASP A 308 -12.30 -0.21 -16.19
CA ASP A 308 -11.86 -1.17 -15.19
C ASP A 308 -12.46 -2.56 -15.51
N ALA A 309 -11.64 -3.62 -15.43
CA ALA A 309 -12.01 -5.00 -15.75
C ALA A 309 -12.13 -5.86 -14.50
#